data_AF-A0A954WLK4-F1
#
_entry.id   AF-A0A954WLK4-F1
#
_cell.length_a   1.000
_cell.length_b   1.000
_cell.length_c   1.000
_cell.angle_alpha   90.00
_cell.angle_beta   90.00
_cell.angle_gamma   90.00
#
_symmetry.space_group_name_H-M   'P 1'
#
loop_
_entity.id
_entity.type
_entity.pdbx_description
1 polymer ?
#
loop_
_entity_poly.entity_id
_entity_poly.type
_entity_poly.pdbx_seq_one_letter_code
_entity_poly.pdbx_strand_id
1 'polypeptide(L)' 'MSRDSQTFTQLARLAVPSPPHIPSDITRIAKKFNAGIASLQYPHVIEHDNKLLIAISRGKVQTEVFHVSLDDVQQLFDK' A
#
# COMPACT_ATOMS: atom_id res chain seq x y z
N MET A 1 -5.60 14.53 -2.07
CA MET A 1 -4.97 15.54 -2.94
C MET A 1 -4.89 16.88 -2.21
N SER A 2 -3.88 17.69 -2.54
CA SER A 2 -3.72 19.06 -2.04
C SER A 2 -3.43 19.97 -3.24
N ARG A 3 -4.06 21.16 -3.29
CA ARG A 3 -3.84 22.13 -4.37
C ARG A 3 -2.67 23.07 -4.08
N ASP A 4 -2.37 23.27 -2.80
CA ASP A 4 -1.35 24.18 -2.28
C ASP A 4 -0.15 23.44 -1.68
N SER A 5 -0.14 22.10 -1.74
CA SER A 5 0.81 21.20 -1.07
C SER A 5 0.90 21.36 0.45
N GLN A 6 -0.07 22.04 1.07
CA GLN A 6 -0.11 22.30 2.52
C GLN A 6 -1.39 21.73 3.13
N THR A 7 -2.51 21.95 2.46
CA THR A 7 -3.83 21.55 2.91
C THR A 7 -4.31 20.36 2.09
N PHE A 8 -4.50 19.22 2.75
CA PHE A 8 -5.05 18.01 2.14
C PHE A 8 -6.53 17.90 2.50
N THR A 9 -7.42 18.06 1.51
CA THR A 9 -8.88 18.13 1.73
C THR A 9 -9.62 16.89 1.27
N GLN A 10 -8.94 15.97 0.59
CA GLN A 10 -9.55 14.79 0.00
C GLN A 10 -8.81 13.52 0.41
N LEU A 11 -9.59 12.49 0.75
CA LEU A 11 -9.14 11.16 1.10
C LEU A 11 -9.73 10.15 0.11
N ALA A 12 -8.88 9.29 -0.45
CA ALA A 12 -9.30 8.18 -1.29
C ALA A 12 -8.74 6.86 -0.74
N ARG A 13 -9.46 5.76 -0.96
CA ARG A 13 -9.04 4.43 -0.53
C ARG A 13 -8.15 3.80 -1.60
N LEU A 14 -6.93 3.42 -1.22
CA LEU A 14 -6.07 2.58 -2.06
C LEU A 14 -6.62 1.15 -2.07
N ALA A 15 -6.80 0.57 -3.26
CA ALA A 15 -7.18 -0.82 -3.42
C ALA A 15 -5.96 -1.72 -3.14
N VAL A 16 -5.85 -2.24 -1.91
CA VAL A 16 -4.74 -3.12 -1.53
C VAL A 16 -5.08 -4.56 -1.89
N PRO A 17 -4.24 -5.26 -2.68
CA PRO A 17 -4.47 -6.67 -3.01
C PRO A 17 -4.30 -7.57 -1.79
N SER A 18 -4.93 -8.74 -1.85
CA SER A 18 -4.65 -9.82 -0.90
C SER A 18 -3.20 -10.28 -1.05
N PRO A 19 -2.51 -10.61 0.05
CA PRO A 19 -1.15 -11.14 -0.04
C PRO A 19 -1.13 -12.46 -0.84
N PRO A 20 -0.03 -12.73 -1.55
CA PRO A 20 0.13 -13.97 -2.31
C PRO A 20 0.09 -15.19 -1.41
N HIS A 21 -0.35 -16.34 -1.94
CA HIS A 21 -0.39 -17.59 -1.21
C HIS A 21 1.02 -18.04 -0.81
N ILE A 22 1.21 -18.40 0.46
CA ILE A 22 2.49 -18.87 0.97
C ILE A 22 2.46 -20.40 1.09
N PRO A 23 3.50 -21.10 0.59
CA PRO A 23 3.59 -22.56 0.70
C PRO A 23 3.42 -23.04 2.14
N SER A 24 2.62 -24.09 2.33
CA SER A 24 2.29 -24.69 3.63
C SER A 24 3.51 -25.16 4.40
N ASP A 25 4.62 -25.45 3.70
CA ASP A 25 5.83 -26.02 4.29
C ASP A 25 6.55 -25.05 5.24
N ILE A 26 6.18 -23.76 5.21
CA ILE A 26 6.69 -22.72 6.13
C ILE A 26 5.72 -22.48 7.32
N THR A 27 5.01 -23.54 7.73
CA THR A 27 3.89 -23.57 8.70
C THR A 27 4.05 -22.69 9.94
N ARG A 28 5.24 -22.61 10.53
CA ARG A 28 5.45 -21.88 11.80
C ARG A 28 5.35 -20.35 11.67
N ILE A 29 5.58 -19.81 10.46
CA ILE A 29 5.51 -18.36 10.21
C ILE A 29 4.38 -17.98 9.26
N ALA A 30 3.76 -18.93 8.54
CA ALA A 30 2.65 -18.68 7.62
C ALA A 30 1.51 -17.84 8.24
N LYS A 31 1.17 -18.08 9.51
CA LYS A 31 0.16 -17.28 10.24
C LYS A 31 0.51 -15.79 10.32
N LYS A 32 1.80 -15.43 10.36
CA LYS A 32 2.26 -14.04 10.39
C LYS A 32 2.12 -13.35 9.04
N PHE A 33 2.15 -14.11 7.96
CA PHE A 33 2.02 -13.60 6.59
C PHE A 33 0.58 -13.62 6.05
N ASN A 34 -0.31 -14.39 6.67
CA ASN A 34 -1.76 -14.33 6.41
C ASN A 34 -2.46 -13.12 7.06
N ALA A 35 -1.70 -12.12 7.52
CA ALA A 35 -2.26 -10.96 8.19
C ALA A 35 -2.99 -10.07 7.18
N GLY A 36 -4.27 -9.76 7.44
CA GLY A 36 -5.11 -8.98 6.52
C GLY A 36 -4.73 -7.49 6.44
N ILE A 37 -5.50 -6.70 5.69
CA ILE A 37 -5.28 -5.25 5.46
C ILE A 37 -5.08 -4.47 6.76
N ALA A 38 -5.76 -4.85 7.85
CA ALA A 38 -5.63 -4.22 9.17
C ALA A 38 -4.21 -4.31 9.78
N SER A 39 -3.34 -5.15 9.25
CA SER A 39 -1.96 -5.31 9.71
C SER A 39 -0.93 -4.46 8.95
N LEU A 40 -1.37 -3.67 7.96
CA LEU A 40 -0.53 -2.78 7.16
C LEU A 40 -0.16 -1.54 7.96
N GLN A 41 1.14 -1.28 8.09
CA GLN A 41 1.69 -0.25 8.97
C GLN A 41 2.97 0.36 8.36
N TYR A 42 3.34 1.55 8.83
CA TYR A 42 4.57 2.26 8.45
C TYR A 42 4.68 2.52 6.93
N PRO A 43 3.77 3.32 6.33
CA PRO A 43 3.89 3.67 4.93
C PRO A 43 5.08 4.61 4.71
N HIS A 44 5.92 4.26 3.74
CA HIS A 44 6.97 5.12 3.21
C HIS A 44 6.75 5.27 1.71
N VAL A 45 6.74 6.52 1.22
CA VAL A 45 6.37 6.82 -0.16
C VAL A 45 7.48 7.61 -0.83
N ILE A 46 7.81 7.22 -2.05
CA ILE A 46 8.60 8.02 -2.97
C ILE A 46 7.86 8.10 -4.32
N GLU A 47 8.00 9.23 -4.99
CA GLU A 47 7.56 9.37 -6.38
C GLU A 47 8.73 8.99 -7.31
N HIS A 48 8.47 8.10 -8.26
CA HIS A 48 9.47 7.64 -9.22
C HIS A 48 8.77 7.14 -10.49
N ASP A 49 9.29 7.50 -11.67
CA ASP A 49 8.80 7.04 -12.98
C ASP A 49 7.26 7.15 -13.15
N ASN A 50 6.70 8.33 -12.85
CA ASN A 50 5.26 8.63 -12.90
C ASN A 50 4.39 7.71 -12.01
N LYS A 51 4.98 7.17 -10.93
CA LYS A 51 4.32 6.30 -9.96
C LYS A 51 4.66 6.70 -8.54
N LEU A 52 3.74 6.41 -7.62
CA LEU A 52 4.05 6.33 -6.20
C LEU A 52 4.51 4.91 -5.88
N LEU A 53 5.72 4.79 -5.37
CA LEU A 53 6.24 3.56 -4.77
C LEU A 53 5.98 3.65 -3.27
N ILE A 54 5.05 2.81 -2.78
CA ILE A 54 4.59 2.81 -1.40
C ILE A 54 5.09 1.55 -0.71
N ALA A 55 6.14 1.67 0.09
CA ALA A 55 6.63 0.59 0.94
C ALA A 55 5.78 0.53 2.23
N ILE A 56 5.29 -0.66 2.58
CA ILE A 56 4.46 -0.89 3.76
C ILE A 56 4.91 -2.18 4.46
N SER A 57 4.83 -2.19 5.79
CA SER A 57 5.02 -3.40 6.58
C SER A 57 3.70 -4.11 6.85
N ARG A 58 3.64 -5.41 6.57
CA ARG A 58 2.56 -6.31 6.99
C ARG A 58 3.00 -7.14 8.18
N GLY A 59 2.26 -7.02 9.29
CA GLY A 59 2.51 -7.80 10.50
C GLY A 59 3.92 -7.62 11.08
N LYS A 60 4.64 -6.54 10.71
CA LYS A 60 6.04 -6.27 11.08
C LYS A 60 7.05 -7.35 10.63
N VAL A 61 6.67 -8.19 9.67
CA VAL A 61 7.49 -9.32 9.22
C VAL A 61 7.66 -9.39 7.70
N GLN A 62 6.77 -8.75 6.95
CA GLN A 62 6.81 -8.71 5.50
C GLN A 62 6.81 -7.26 5.06
N THR A 63 7.69 -6.92 4.12
CA THR A 63 7.66 -5.63 3.43
C THR A 63 7.05 -5.83 2.05
N GLU A 64 6.06 -5.00 1.73
CA GLU A 64 5.40 -4.95 0.43
C GLU A 64 5.65 -3.59 -0.19
N VAL A 65 5.79 -3.54 -1.52
CA VAL A 65 5.88 -2.29 -2.27
C VAL A 65 4.73 -2.25 -3.25
N PHE A 66 3.82 -1.29 -3.06
CA PHE A 66 2.75 -1.02 -4.01
C PHE A 66 3.21 -0.01 -5.04
N HIS A 67 2.93 -0.30 -6.31
CA HIS A 67 3.22 0.58 -7.43
C HIS A 67 1.89 1.18 -7.87
N VAL A 68 1.71 2.49 -7.67
CA VAL A 68 0.46 3.18 -7.97
C VAL A 68 0.73 4.24 -9.03
N SER A 69 0.03 4.21 -10.17
CA SER A 69 0.17 5.23 -11.21
C SER A 69 -0.33 6.59 -10.69
N LEU A 70 0.37 7.68 -11.01
CA LEU A 70 -0.13 9.03 -10.70
C LEU A 70 -1.44 9.34 -11.42
N ASP A 71 -1.66 8.76 -12.61
CA ASP A 71 -2.91 8.89 -13.35
C ASP A 71 -4.08 8.25 -12.60
N ASP A 72 -3.87 7.06 -12.03
CA ASP A 72 -4.88 6.37 -11.22
C ASP A 72 -5.21 7.18 -9.96
N VAL A 73 -4.20 7.81 -9.34
CA VAL A 73 -4.40 8.70 -8.19
C VAL A 73 -5.22 9.91 -8.60
N GLN A 74 -4.92 10.55 -9.72
CA GLN A 74 -5.65 11.73 -10.21
C GLN A 74 -7.14 11.40 -10.45
N GLN A 75 -7.42 10.25 -11.08
CA GLN A 75 -8.79 9.78 -11.33
C GLN A 75 -9.61 9.55 -10.06
N LEU A 76 -8.97 9.25 -8.92
CA LEU A 76 -9.68 9.10 -7.63
C LEU A 76 -10.27 10.43 -7.12
N PHE A 77 -9.76 11.57 -7.60
CA PHE A 77 -10.08 12.90 -7.11
C PHE A 77 -10.80 13.80 -8.13
N ASP A 78 -10.88 13.39 -9.40
CA ASP A 78 -11.60 14.09 -10.49
C ASP A 78 -13.12 13.80 -10.50
N LYS A 79 -13.70 13.39 -9.37
CA LYS A 79 -15.13 13.11 -9.21
C LYS A 79 -15.92 14.32 -8.76
#